data_AF-A0A8G1IYA0-F1
#
_entry.id   AF-A0A8G1IYA0-F1
#
_cell.length_a   1.000
_cell.length_b   1.000
_cell.length_c   1.000
_cell.angle_alpha   90.00
_cell.angle_beta   90.00
_cell.angle_gamma   90.00
#
_symmetry.space_group_name_H-M   'P 1'
#
loop_
_entity.id
_entity.type
_entity.pdbx_description
1 polymer ?
#
loop_
_entity_poly.entity_id
_entity_poly.type
_entity_poly.pdbx_seq_one_letter_code
_entity_poly.pdbx_strand_id
1 'polypeptide(L)' 'MNSADDVERVAALALAVQRSGLLPQEEQAALLDRYRRLREHVLRTGTAETARRLLEIDGVSAPKRTLTRA' A
#
# COMPACT_ATOMS: atom_id res chain seq x y z
N MET A 1 -7.28 18.03 3.50
CA MET A 1 -6.39 16.92 3.10
C MET A 1 -7.09 16.19 1.96
N ASN A 2 -6.45 16.03 0.80
CA ASN A 2 -7.10 15.58 -0.43
C ASN A 2 -6.94 14.06 -0.56
N SER A 3 -8.04 13.31 -0.68
CA SER A 3 -8.01 11.84 -0.74
C SER A 3 -7.15 11.29 -1.88
N ALA A 4 -6.91 12.06 -2.96
CA ALA A 4 -5.98 11.69 -4.01
C ALA A 4 -4.52 11.71 -3.52
N ASP A 5 -4.13 12.74 -2.77
CA ASP A 5 -2.79 12.90 -2.17
C ASP A 5 -2.50 11.76 -1.18
N ASP A 6 -3.50 11.37 -0.39
CA ASP A 6 -3.36 10.26 0.56
C ASP A 6 -3.14 8.91 -0.16
N VAL A 7 -3.79 8.66 -1.30
CA VAL A 7 -3.59 7.45 -2.11
C VAL A 7 -2.18 7.43 -2.72
N GLU A 8 -1.68 8.55 -3.22
CA GLU A 8 -0.31 8.65 -3.73
C GLU A 8 0.73 8.38 -2.64
N ARG A 9 0.51 8.89 -1.42
CA ARG A 9 1.36 8.59 -0.26
C ARG A 9 1.35 7.11 0.11
N VAL A 10 0.18 6.44 0.06
CA VAL A 10 0.11 5.00 0.29
C VAL A 10 0.86 4.23 -0.80
N ALA A 11 0.75 4.63 -2.08
CA ALA A 11 1.50 4.03 -3.18
C ALA A 11 3.02 4.19 -3.01
N ALA A 12 3.48 5.37 -2.61
CA ALA A 12 4.88 5.64 -2.34
C ALA A 12 5.42 4.77 -1.17
N LEU A 13 4.64 4.63 -0.09
CA LEU A 13 4.99 3.76 1.03
C LEU A 13 5.02 2.28 0.64
N ALA A 14 4.08 1.82 -0.20
CA ALA A 14 4.08 0.45 -0.71
C ALA A 14 5.34 0.13 -1.54
N LEU A 15 5.79 1.08 -2.37
CA LEU A 15 7.05 0.95 -3.11
C LEU A 15 8.27 0.98 -2.19
N ALA A 16 8.28 1.85 -1.18
CA ALA A 16 9.35 1.93 -0.20
C ALA A 16 9.49 0.62 0.59
N VAL A 17 8.37 0.02 1.02
CA VAL A 17 8.34 -1.29 1.67
C VAL A 17 8.88 -2.38 0.74
N GLN A 18 8.45 -2.43 -0.53
CA GLN A 18 8.98 -3.42 -1.49
C GLN A 18 10.50 -3.29 -1.71
N ARG A 19 11.02 -2.07 -1.72
CA ARG A 19 12.46 -1.79 -1.88
C ARG A 19 13.24 -1.86 -0.57
N SER A 20 12.57 -2.06 0.56
CA SER A 20 13.18 -2.07 1.88
C SER A 20 14.00 -3.32 2.20
N GLY A 21 14.10 -4.30 1.29
CA GLY A 21 14.78 -5.57 1.52
C GLY A 21 16.26 -5.48 1.92
N LEU A 22 16.90 -4.31 1.78
CA LEU A 22 18.27 -4.02 2.22
C LEU A 22 18.35 -3.13 3.47
N LEU A 23 17.21 -2.64 3.98
CA LEU A 23 17.14 -1.82 5.20
C LEU A 23 17.19 -2.70 6.45
N PRO A 24 17.65 -2.18 7.59
CA PRO A 24 17.58 -2.88 8.87
C PRO A 24 16.12 -3.18 9.26
N GLN A 25 15.92 -4.29 9.98
CA GLN A 25 14.57 -4.79 10.32
C GLN A 25 13.71 -3.78 11.07
N GLU A 26 14.30 -2.95 11.93
CA GLU A 26 13.58 -1.88 12.64
C GLU A 26 13.02 -0.83 11.68
N GLU A 27 13.79 -0.44 10.65
CA GLU A 27 13.31 0.49 9.64
C GLU A 27 12.28 -0.13 8.71
N GLN A 28 12.43 -1.42 8.37
CA GLN A 28 11.40 -2.15 7.62
C GLN A 28 10.09 -2.21 8.41
N ALA A 29 10.15 -2.49 9.72
CA ALA A 29 8.99 -2.54 10.60
C ALA A 29 8.33 -1.16 10.73
N ALA A 30 9.11 -0.08 10.86
CA ALA A 30 8.60 1.28 10.91
C ALA A 30 7.92 1.70 9.59
N LEU A 31 8.46 1.31 8.44
CA LEU A 31 7.86 1.54 7.12
C LEU A 31 6.54 0.77 6.96
N LEU A 32 6.52 -0.50 7.37
CA LEU A 32 5.31 -1.32 7.36
C LEU A 32 4.23 -0.75 8.27
N ASP A 33 4.58 -0.29 9.47
CA ASP A 33 3.62 0.33 10.40
C ASP A 33 3.02 1.61 9.82
N ARG A 34 3.85 2.49 9.24
CA ARG A 34 3.39 3.72 8.58
C ARG A 34 2.46 3.41 7.40
N TYR A 35 2.83 2.44 6.57
CA TYR A 35 1.99 2.00 5.45
C TYR A 35 0.62 1.50 5.95
N ARG A 36 0.59 0.64 6.98
CA ARG A 36 -0.66 0.10 7.54
C ARG A 36 -1.56 1.21 8.11
N ARG A 37 -1.01 2.11 8.93
CA ARG A 37 -1.79 3.21 9.52
C ARG A 37 -2.38 4.13 8.46
N LEU A 38 -1.59 4.49 7.44
CA LEU A 38 -2.07 5.37 6.39
C LEU A 38 -3.14 4.68 5.54
N ARG A 39 -2.94 3.41 5.19
CA ARG A 39 -3.94 2.60 4.48
C ARG A 39 -5.25 2.50 5.27
N GLU A 40 -5.18 2.22 6.57
CA GLU A 40 -6.36 2.20 7.43
C GLU A 40 -7.06 3.56 7.52
N HIS A 41 -6.29 4.65 7.61
CA HIS A 41 -6.84 5.99 7.60
C HIS A 41 -7.62 6.24 6.31
N VAL A 42 -7.00 5.98 5.15
CA VAL A 42 -7.63 6.18 3.83
C VAL A 42 -8.84 5.27 3.63
N LEU A 43 -8.82 4.04 4.15
CA LEU A 43 -10.00 3.16 4.10
C LEU A 43 -11.16 3.66 4.98
N ARG A 44 -10.87 4.36 6.09
CA ARG A 44 -11.90 4.92 6.98
C ARG A 44 -12.41 6.29 6.53
N THR A 45 -11.55 7.12 5.94
CA THR A 45 -11.88 8.52 5.60
C THR A 45 -12.07 8.77 4.10
N GLY A 46 -11.57 7.86 3.26
CA GLY A 46 -11.66 7.95 1.81
C GLY A 46 -13.02 7.53 1.26
N THR A 47 -13.24 7.86 -0.02
CA THR A 47 -14.46 7.46 -0.72
C THR A 47 -14.33 6.03 -1.26
N ALA A 48 -15.43 5.46 -1.73
CA ALA A 48 -15.40 4.16 -2.42
C ALA A 48 -14.44 4.15 -3.63
N GLU A 49 -14.28 5.30 -4.31
CA GLU A 49 -13.31 5.44 -5.41
C GLU A 49 -11.86 5.40 -4.90
N THR A 50 -11.59 6.07 -3.77
CA THR A 50 -10.29 6.02 -3.09
C THR A 50 -9.92 4.59 -2.68
N ALA A 51 -10.88 3.85 -2.11
CA ALA A 51 -10.69 2.45 -1.74
C ALA A 51 -10.43 1.55 -2.96
N ARG A 52 -11.12 1.81 -4.08
CA ARG A 52 -10.90 1.07 -5.34
C ARG A 52 -9.47 1.28 -5.87
N ARG A 53 -8.98 2.53 -5.89
CA ARG A 53 -7.60 2.82 -6.30
C ARG A 53 -6.55 2.18 -5.40
N LEU A 54 -6.80 2.13 -4.08
CA LEU A 54 -5.94 1.41 -3.13
C LEU A 54 -5.84 -0.09 -3.45
N LEU A 55 -6.98 -0.73 -3.77
CA LEU A 55 -7.00 -2.13 -4.15
C LEU A 55 -6.24 -2.40 -5.45
N GLU A 56 -6.25 -1.45 -6.40
CA GLU A 56 -5.44 -1.56 -7.62
C GLU A 56 -3.94 -1.47 -7.33
N ILE A 57 -3.52 -0.59 -6.42
CA ILE A 57 -2.12 -0.48 -5.97
C ILE A 57 -1.66 -1.79 -5.31
N ASP A 58 -2.47 -2.35 -4.40
CA ASP A 58 -2.21 -3.65 -3.77
C ASP A 58 -2.17 -4.80 -4.81
N GLY A 59 -3.07 -4.78 -5.79
CA GLY A 59 -3.18 -5.81 -6.84
C GLY A 59 -2.05 -5.82 -7.87
N VAL A 60 -1.40 -4.67 -8.12
CA VAL A 60 -0.19 -4.57 -8.95
C VAL A 60 1.06 -4.96 -8.16
N SER A 61 1.04 -4.74 -6.84
CA SER A 61 2.16 -5.06 -5.94
C SER A 61 2.20 -6.53 -5.51
N ALA A 62 1.06 -7.23 -5.52
CA ALA A 62 1.04 -8.68 -5.39
C ALA A 62 1.48 -9.30 -6.73
N PRO A 63 2.48 -10.20 -6.78
CA PRO A 63 2.71 -10.96 -7.99
C PRO A 63 1.37 -11.63 -8.32
N LYS A 64 0.84 -11.37 -9.53
CA LYS A 64 -0.34 -12.07 -10.05
C LYS A 64 -0.09 -13.55 -9.79
N ARG A 65 -0.72 -14.10 -8.75
CA ARG A 65 -0.85 -15.53 -8.58
C ARG A 65 -1.77 -15.92 -9.71
N THR A 66 -1.16 -16.20 -10.86
CA THR A 66 -1.76 -16.88 -11.97
C THR A 66 -2.36 -18.13 -11.35
N LEU A 67 -3.68 -18.11 -11.14
CA LEU A 67 -4.47 -19.30 -10.88
C LEU A 67 -4.40 -20.12 -12.16
N THR A 68 -3.27 -20.80 -12.37
CA THR A 68 -3.19 -21.92 -13.29
C THR A 68 -3.95 -23.05 -12.61
N ARG A 69 -5.26 -23.09 -12.82
CA ARG A 69 -6.08 -24.24 -12.47
C ARG A 69 -5.81 -25.32 -13.52
N ALA A 70 -4.99 -26.29 -13.15
CA ALA A 70 -4.92 -27.59 -13.81
C ALA A 70 -6.17 -28.43 -13.44
#